data_AF-A0A926QFU1-F1
#
_entry.id   AF-A0A926QFU1-F1
#
_cell.length_a   1.000
_cell.length_b   1.000
_cell.length_c   1.000
_cell.angle_alpha   90.00
_cell.angle_beta   90.00
_cell.angle_gamma   90.00
#
_symmetry.space_group_name_H-M   'P 1'
#
loop_
_entity.id
_entity.type
_entity.pdbx_description
1 polymer ?
#
loop_
_entity_poly.entity_id
_entity_poly.type
_entity_poly.pdbx_seq_one_letter_code
_entity_poly.pdbx_strand_id
1 'polypeptide(L)' 'MSYDALASRSGLTRGTLINLGTGRYRGDLRTWLLLAKAWDVPLDDLLAPVWENGKQ' A
#
# COMPACT_ATOMS: atom_id res chain seq x y z
N MET A 1 -0.02 2.60 12.54
CA MET A 1 1.34 2.71 11.97
C MET A 1 1.52 4.11 11.41
N SER A 2 2.67 4.77 11.62
CA SER A 2 2.94 6.10 11.03
C SER A 2 3.47 5.98 9.60
N TYR A 3 3.37 7.07 8.81
CA TYR A 3 3.96 7.12 7.47
C TYR A 3 5.48 6.92 7.49
N ASP A 4 6.17 7.41 8.53
CA ASP A 4 7.61 7.27 8.67
C ASP A 4 8.03 5.81 8.92
N ALA A 5 7.26 5.10 9.76
CA ALA A 5 7.50 3.67 10.00
C ALA A 5 7.27 2.83 8.73
N LEU A 6 6.23 3.16 7.94
CA LEU A 6 5.96 2.46 6.68
C LEU A 6 7.00 2.78 5.60
N ALA A 7 7.47 4.03 5.53
CA ALA A 7 8.55 4.42 4.62
C ALA A 7 9.83 3.60 4.90
N SER A 8 10.20 3.47 6.18
CA SER A 8 11.35 2.68 6.62
C SER A 8 11.23 1.20 6.22
N ARG A 9 10.04 0.59 6.38
CA ARG A 9 9.81 -0.83 6.06
C ARG A 9 9.67 -1.13 4.57
N SER A 10 9.01 -0.25 3.82
CA SER A 10 8.71 -0.46 2.39
C SER A 10 9.81 0.03 1.45
N GLY A 11 10.71 0.89 1.92
CA GLY A 11 11.67 1.61 1.07
C GLY A 11 11.04 2.69 0.20
N LEU A 12 9.75 2.97 0.37
CA LEU A 12 9.06 4.09 -0.28
C LEU A 12 9.32 5.38 0.49
N THR A 13 9.28 6.51 -0.22
CA THR A 13 9.37 7.80 0.46
C THR A 13 8.07 8.11 1.20
N ARG A 14 8.16 8.86 2.30
CA ARG A 14 6.99 9.39 3.03
C ARG A 14 6.03 10.15 2.09
N GLY A 15 6.58 10.93 1.16
CA GLY A 15 5.80 11.68 0.17
C GLY A 15 5.02 10.78 -0.79
N THR A 16 5.63 9.67 -1.23
CA THR A 16 4.94 8.65 -2.04
C THR A 16 3.76 8.05 -1.30
N LEU A 17 3.93 7.69 -0.02
CA LEU A 17 2.87 7.11 0.79
C LEU A 17 1.72 8.09 1.06
N ILE A 18 2.03 9.37 1.30
CA ILE A 18 1.01 10.43 1.47
C ILE A 18 0.26 10.66 0.16
N ASN A 19 0.96 10.73 -0.98
CA ASN A 19 0.32 10.89 -2.29
C ASN A 19 -0.54 9.68 -2.65
N LEU A 20 -0.12 8.47 -2.25
CA LEU A 20 -0.89 7.25 -2.38
C LEU A 20 -2.19 7.31 -1.56
N GLY A 21 -2.09 7.63 -0.26
CA GLY A 21 -3.26 7.71 0.63
C GLY A 21 -4.23 8.86 0.30
N THR A 22 -3.77 9.91 -0.38
CA THR A 22 -4.61 11.03 -0.84
C THR A 22 -5.13 10.85 -2.27
N GLY A 23 -4.79 9.77 -2.95
CA GLY A 23 -5.22 9.49 -4.32
C GLY A 23 -4.54 10.36 -5.40
N ARG A 24 -3.55 11.19 -5.04
CA ARG A 24 -2.74 11.97 -5.99
C ARG A 24 -1.79 11.09 -6.82
N TYR A 25 -1.47 9.92 -6.29
CA TYR A 25 -0.71 8.88 -6.97
C TYR A 25 -1.40 7.55 -6.70
N ARG A 26 -1.56 6.68 -7.70
CA ARG A 26 -2.25 5.39 -7.53
C ARG A 26 -1.32 4.21 -7.26
N GLY A 27 -0.01 4.42 -7.33
CA GLY A 27 0.95 3.31 -7.29
C GLY A 27 1.04 2.56 -8.61
N ASP A 28 2.17 1.92 -8.83
CA ASP A 28 2.37 0.86 -9.82
C ASP A 28 2.42 -0.51 -9.11
N LEU A 29 2.52 -1.60 -9.88
CA LEU A 29 2.62 -2.95 -9.30
C LEU A 29 3.78 -3.08 -8.30
N ARG A 30 4.93 -2.43 -8.58
CA ARG A 30 6.08 -2.44 -7.68
C ARG A 30 5.75 -1.78 -6.33
N THR A 31 5.03 -0.67 -6.35
CA THR A 31 4.55 0.03 -5.15
C THR A 31 3.72 -0.90 -4.28
N TRP A 32 2.73 -1.57 -4.88
CA TRP A 32 1.86 -2.50 -4.15
C TRP A 32 2.62 -3.73 -3.63
N LEU A 33 3.57 -4.27 -4.38
CA LEU A 33 4.45 -5.37 -3.92
C LEU A 33 5.34 -4.96 -2.73
N LEU A 34 5.90 -3.75 -2.74
CA LEU A 34 6.71 -3.23 -1.63
C LEU A 34 5.86 -3.03 -0.36
N LEU A 35 4.61 -2.60 -0.53
CA LEU A 35 3.66 -2.45 0.56
C LEU A 35 3.24 -3.81 1.14
N ALA A 36 2.90 -4.79 0.29
CA ALA A 36 2.60 -6.16 0.72
C ALA A 36 3.76 -6.74 1.54
N LYS A 37 5.00 -6.60 1.03
CA LYS A 37 6.21 -6.99 1.75
C LYS A 37 6.40 -6.26 3.09
N ALA A 38 6.11 -4.96 3.16
CA ALA A 38 6.28 -4.18 4.38
C ALA A 38 5.28 -4.57 5.49
N TRP A 39 4.13 -5.11 5.11
CA TRP A 39 3.11 -5.67 5.99
C TRP A 39 3.25 -7.16 6.25
N ASP A 40 4.20 -7.82 5.59
CA ASP A 40 4.40 -9.27 5.64
C ASP A 40 3.12 -10.05 5.28
N VAL A 41 2.43 -9.58 4.24
CA VAL A 41 1.24 -10.24 3.68
C VAL A 41 1.42 -10.53 2.20
N PRO A 42 0.81 -11.61 1.69
CA PRO A 42 0.63 -11.83 0.26
C PRO A 42 -0.08 -10.65 -0.44
N LEU A 43 0.19 -10.45 -1.73
CA LEU A 43 -0.43 -9.36 -2.49
C LEU A 43 -1.94 -9.55 -2.67
N ASP A 44 -2.39 -10.79 -2.80
CA ASP A 44 -3.80 -11.19 -2.83
C ASP A 44 -4.51 -10.82 -1.53
N ASP A 45 -3.93 -11.13 -0.36
CA ASP A 45 -4.49 -10.74 0.93
C ASP A 45 -4.57 -9.21 1.09
N LEU A 46 -3.55 -8.48 0.61
CA LEU A 46 -3.53 -7.01 0.66
C LEU A 46 -4.70 -6.40 -0.14
N LEU A 47 -5.07 -7.02 -1.27
CA LEU A 47 -6.05 -6.47 -2.20
C LEU A 47 -7.44 -7.11 -2.08
N ALA A 48 -7.59 -8.27 -1.43
CA ALA A 48 -8.84 -9.00 -1.26
C ALA A 48 -10.06 -8.12 -0.88
N PRO A 49 -9.92 -7.13 0.04
CA PRO A 49 -11.04 -6.25 0.40
C PRO A 49 -11.63 -5.41 -0.75
N VAL A 50 -10.92 -5.24 -1.86
CA VAL A 50 -11.41 -4.55 -3.06
C VAL A 50 -12.52 -5.33 -3.75
N TRP A 51 -12.47 -6.67 -3.72
CA TRP A 51 -13.46 -7.54 -4.39
C TRP A 51 -14.51 -8.08 -3.43
N GLU A 52 -14.13 -8.34 -2.18
CA GLU A 52 -15.04 -8.91 -1.17
C GLU A 52 -16.12 -7.92 -0.71
N ASN A 53 -15.86 -6.62 -0.86
CA ASN A 53 -16.84 -5.55 -0.60
C ASN A 53 -17.68 -5.17 -1.82
N GLY A 54 -17.77 -6.02 -2.85
CA GLY A 54 -18.64 -5.84 -4.02
C GLY A 54 -20.15 -5.84 -3.74
N LYS A 55 -20.57 -5.77 -2.48
CA LYS A 55 -21.93 -5.38 -2.07
C LYS A 55 -21.92 -3.91 -1.64
N GLN A 56 -21.80 -3.00 -2.60
CA GLN A 56 -22.31 -1.64 -2.45
C GLN A 56 -23.63 -1.53 -3.18
#